data_AF-A0A3D8I397-F1
#
_entry.id   AF-A0A3D8I397-F1
#
_cell.length_a   1.000
_cell.length_b   1.000
_cell.length_c   1.000
_cell.angle_alpha   90.00
_cell.angle_beta   90.00
_cell.angle_gamma   90.00
#
_symmetry.space_group_name_H-M   'P 1'
#
loop_
_entity.id
_entity.type
_entity.pdbx_description
1 polymer ?
#
loop_
_entity_poly.entity_id
_entity_poly.type
_entity_poly.pdbx_seq_one_letter_code
_entity_poly.pdbx_strand_id
1 'polypeptide(L)'
;MKYNEIDLKHWRQCQINVDSLWLIANRDKSGKHKNIYHGNFIPQVARELFTRYTKRNEIVLDAFLGSGTSLYEAQNLGRKCIGMDINPKILEYVKSQMDGESCSSTYYFGFCDNTDSSSVDCFMQEGLESLGSKSVQFIILHPPYMDIIRFSKNANDLSHLDNLTDFI
;
A
#
# COMPACT_ATOMS: atom_id res chain seq x y z
N MET A 1 -0.83 -2.39 23.40
CA MET A 1 0.03 -1.19 23.24
C MET A 1 -0.77 -0.06 22.58
N LYS A 2 -0.30 1.19 22.55
CA LYS A 2 -1.04 2.29 21.90
C LYS A 2 -1.18 2.09 20.38
N TYR A 3 -0.14 1.60 19.72
CA TYR A 3 -0.03 1.59 18.25
C TYR A 3 -0.05 0.18 17.61
N ASN A 4 0.05 -0.88 18.41
CA ASN A 4 0.09 -2.26 17.91
C ASN A 4 -0.42 -3.27 18.95
N GLU A 5 -0.43 -4.52 18.53
CA GLU A 5 -0.86 -5.70 19.28
C GLU A 5 0.30 -6.52 19.86
N ILE A 6 1.52 -5.96 19.89
CA ILE A 6 2.69 -6.66 20.41
C ILE A 6 2.54 -6.83 21.93
N ASP A 7 2.63 -8.08 22.41
CA ASP A 7 2.70 -8.40 23.83
C ASP A 7 4.13 -8.18 24.35
N LEU A 8 4.34 -7.09 25.08
CA LEU A 8 5.64 -6.76 25.68
C LEU A 8 6.09 -7.78 26.74
N LYS A 9 5.16 -8.50 27.39
CA LYS A 9 5.53 -9.53 28.36
C LYS A 9 6.18 -10.74 27.69
N HIS A 10 5.79 -10.99 26.43
CA HIS A 10 6.27 -12.11 25.63
C HIS A 10 6.89 -11.65 24.31
N TRP A 11 7.55 -10.49 24.28
CA TRP A 11 8.00 -9.85 23.05
C TRP A 11 8.97 -10.73 22.22
N ARG A 12 9.74 -11.61 22.86
CA ARG A 12 10.63 -12.57 22.18
C ARG A 12 9.89 -13.64 21.37
N GLN A 13 8.60 -13.83 21.63
CA GLN A 13 7.73 -14.73 20.86
C GLN A 13 7.09 -14.02 19.66
N CYS A 14 7.24 -12.70 19.58
CA CYS A 14 6.73 -11.91 18.46
C CYS A 14 7.56 -12.22 17.20
N GLN A 15 6.90 -12.49 16.08
CA GLN A 15 7.56 -12.79 14.80
C GLN A 15 8.09 -11.55 14.07
N ILE A 16 8.22 -10.42 14.76
CA ILE A 16 8.63 -9.13 14.19
C ILE A 16 10.13 -8.98 14.32
N ASN A 17 10.81 -8.56 13.25
CA ASN A 17 12.27 -8.55 13.22
C ASN A 17 12.96 -7.65 14.30
N VAL A 18 12.68 -6.36 14.50
CA VAL A 18 13.21 -5.44 15.55
C VAL A 18 14.65 -4.96 15.37
N ASP A 19 15.46 -5.62 14.54
CA ASP A 19 16.73 -5.06 14.11
C ASP A 19 16.55 -3.92 13.10
N SER A 20 17.60 -3.11 12.95
CA SER A 20 17.68 -2.03 11.96
C SER A 20 18.06 -2.50 10.55
N LEU A 21 18.58 -3.73 10.43
CA LEU A 21 18.97 -4.35 9.16
C LEU A 21 18.16 -5.64 8.96
N TRP A 22 17.37 -5.69 7.89
CA TRP A 22 16.60 -6.88 7.54
C TRP A 22 17.27 -7.63 6.40
N LEU A 23 17.86 -8.78 6.72
CA LEU A 23 18.44 -9.70 5.74
C LEU A 23 17.36 -10.67 5.27
N ILE A 24 16.72 -10.34 4.15
CA ILE A 24 15.65 -11.16 3.55
C ILE A 24 16.23 -11.92 2.37
N ALA A 25 16.39 -13.24 2.53
CA ALA A 25 17.04 -14.08 1.53
C ALA A 25 16.28 -14.12 0.19
N ASN A 26 14.95 -14.16 0.22
CA ASN A 26 14.11 -14.25 -0.96
C ASN A 26 12.79 -13.51 -0.77
N ARG A 27 12.26 -12.94 -1.87
CA ARG A 27 10.89 -12.40 -1.92
C ARG A 27 9.87 -13.51 -1.65
N ASP A 28 8.89 -13.24 -0.80
CA ASP A 28 7.74 -14.13 -0.60
C ASP A 28 6.95 -14.24 -1.92
N LYS A 29 6.71 -15.48 -2.38
CA LYS A 29 5.99 -15.80 -3.62
C LYS A 29 4.60 -16.37 -3.37
N SER A 30 4.17 -16.44 -2.11
CA SER A 30 2.84 -16.91 -1.76
C SER A 30 1.75 -15.87 -2.05
N GLY A 31 0.50 -16.32 -2.18
CA GLY A 31 -0.66 -15.44 -2.36
C GLY A 31 -0.73 -14.76 -3.74
N LYS A 32 -1.22 -13.51 -3.76
CA LYS A 32 -1.52 -12.72 -4.98
C LYS A 32 -0.30 -11.98 -5.56
N HIS A 33 0.89 -12.18 -4.96
CA HIS A 33 2.10 -11.47 -5.35
C HIS A 33 2.69 -12.03 -6.65
N LYS A 34 2.61 -11.26 -7.74
CA LYS A 34 3.25 -11.59 -9.02
C LYS A 34 4.21 -10.49 -9.46
N ASN A 35 5.31 -10.88 -10.11
CA ASN A 35 6.29 -9.97 -10.71
C ASN A 35 5.82 -9.47 -12.08
N ILE A 36 4.65 -8.85 -12.13
CA ILE A 36 4.08 -8.29 -13.38
C ILE A 36 4.21 -6.75 -13.44
N TYR A 37 4.67 -6.12 -12.37
CA TYR A 37 4.86 -4.69 -12.23
C TYR A 37 6.28 -4.43 -11.76
N HIS A 38 6.99 -3.56 -12.49
CA HIS A 38 8.38 -3.24 -12.16
C HIS A 38 8.48 -2.41 -10.89
N GLY A 39 9.55 -2.61 -10.12
CA GLY A 39 9.82 -1.80 -8.93
C GLY A 39 8.88 -2.05 -7.75
N ASN A 40 8.13 -3.16 -7.69
CA ASN A 40 7.34 -3.47 -6.51
C ASN A 40 8.23 -3.86 -5.31
N PHE A 41 8.01 -3.25 -4.14
CA PHE A 41 8.71 -3.66 -2.93
C PHE A 41 8.26 -5.07 -2.47
N ILE A 42 9.10 -5.76 -1.68
CA ILE A 42 8.84 -7.13 -1.24
C ILE A 42 7.75 -7.17 -0.15
N PRO A 43 6.83 -8.15 -0.14
CA PRO A 43 5.69 -8.19 0.80
C PRO A 43 6.12 -8.16 2.27
N GLN A 44 7.27 -8.76 2.58
CA GLN A 44 7.79 -8.82 3.94
C GLN A 44 8.03 -7.44 4.56
N VAL A 45 8.36 -6.41 3.75
CA VAL A 45 8.53 -5.03 4.26
C VAL A 45 7.20 -4.48 4.74
N ALA A 46 6.12 -4.59 3.95
CA ALA A 46 4.78 -4.20 4.40
C ALA A 46 4.34 -5.00 5.63
N ARG A 47 4.57 -6.33 5.63
CA ARG A 47 4.19 -7.19 6.76
C ARG A 47 4.83 -6.74 8.07
N GLU A 48 6.13 -6.46 8.05
CA GLU A 48 6.87 -5.96 9.20
C GLU A 48 6.35 -4.60 9.65
N LEU A 49 6.20 -3.64 8.74
CA LEU A 49 5.75 -2.29 9.06
C LEU A 49 4.32 -2.28 9.63
N PHE A 50 3.40 -2.98 8.98
CA PHE A 50 2.00 -3.01 9.43
C PHE A 50 1.86 -3.70 10.77
N THR A 51 2.59 -4.80 11.01
CA THR A 51 2.54 -5.48 12.31
C THR A 51 3.09 -4.59 13.44
N ARG A 52 4.10 -3.76 13.16
CA ARG A 52 4.71 -2.85 14.15
C ARG A 52 3.87 -1.62 14.47
N TYR A 53 3.22 -1.05 13.46
CA TYR A 53 2.66 0.30 13.53
C TYR A 53 1.14 0.34 13.38
N THR A 54 0.49 -0.82 13.24
CA THR A 54 -0.98 -0.91 13.20
C THR A 54 -1.50 -2.10 13.99
N LYS A 55 -2.79 -2.03 14.33
CA LYS A 55 -3.61 -3.11 14.89
C LYS A 55 -4.53 -3.67 13.81
N ARG A 56 -5.09 -4.85 14.06
CA ARG A 56 -6.21 -5.37 13.24
C ARG A 56 -7.35 -4.35 13.13
N ASN A 57 -7.98 -4.32 11.97
CA ASN A 57 -9.04 -3.38 11.55
C ASN A 57 -8.63 -1.90 11.40
N GLU A 58 -7.39 -1.52 11.73
CA GLU A 58 -6.86 -0.19 11.40
C GLU A 58 -6.55 -0.10 9.90
N ILE A 59 -6.53 1.13 9.39
CA ILE A 59 -6.41 1.43 7.96
C ILE A 59 -4.99 1.84 7.61
N VAL A 60 -4.45 1.20 6.58
CA VAL A 60 -3.24 1.63 5.87
C VAL A 60 -3.62 2.38 4.59
N LEU A 61 -2.97 3.52 4.35
CA LEU A 61 -3.05 4.24 3.08
C LEU A 61 -1.82 3.94 2.22
N ASP A 62 -2.05 3.59 0.95
CA ASP A 62 -1.01 3.54 -0.09
C ASP A 62 -1.40 4.44 -1.27
N ALA A 63 -0.66 5.53 -1.48
CA ALA A 63 -0.93 6.48 -2.57
C ALA A 63 -0.22 6.14 -3.90
N PHE A 64 0.50 5.02 -3.94
CA PHE A 64 1.17 4.47 -5.12
C PHE A 64 0.95 2.96 -5.15
N LEU A 65 -0.32 2.55 -5.16
CA LEU A 65 -0.76 1.17 -4.90
C LEU A 65 -0.08 0.14 -5.83
N GLY A 66 0.19 0.52 -7.08
CA GLY A 66 0.80 -0.33 -8.10
C GLY A 66 0.09 -1.68 -8.19
N SER A 67 0.84 -2.77 -8.18
CA SER A 67 0.30 -4.13 -8.24
C SER A 67 -0.44 -4.60 -6.98
N GLY A 68 -0.57 -3.76 -5.94
CA GLY A 68 -1.38 -4.04 -4.76
C GLY A 68 -0.66 -4.71 -3.59
N THR A 69 0.68 -4.66 -3.51
CA THR A 69 1.44 -5.34 -2.43
C THR A 69 0.93 -4.91 -1.04
N SER A 70 0.77 -3.61 -0.80
CA SER A 70 0.25 -3.06 0.47
C SER A 70 -1.16 -3.55 0.77
N LEU A 71 -2.06 -3.54 -0.23
CA LEU A 71 -3.43 -4.01 -0.10
C LEU A 71 -3.48 -5.49 0.31
N TYR A 72 -2.71 -6.35 -0.37
CA TYR A 72 -2.70 -7.77 -0.07
C TYR A 72 -2.13 -8.07 1.32
N GLU A 73 -1.05 -7.40 1.72
CA GLU A 73 -0.47 -7.62 3.05
C GLU A 73 -1.34 -7.03 4.17
N ALA A 74 -2.02 -5.90 3.93
CA ALA A 74 -3.03 -5.38 4.86
C ALA A 74 -4.14 -6.41 5.07
N GLN A 75 -4.67 -6.97 3.98
CA GLN A 75 -5.71 -8.00 4.04
C GLN A 75 -5.24 -9.26 4.78
N ASN A 76 -4.07 -9.80 4.44
CA ASN A 76 -3.49 -10.99 5.08
C ASN A 76 -3.33 -10.81 6.60
N LEU A 77 -3.00 -9.59 7.02
CA LEU A 77 -2.84 -9.24 8.42
C LEU A 77 -4.15 -8.82 9.10
N GLY A 78 -5.29 -8.81 8.40
CA GLY A 78 -6.58 -8.35 8.93
C GLY A 78 -6.61 -6.86 9.25
N ARG A 79 -5.88 -6.05 8.47
CA ARG A 79 -5.97 -4.59 8.40
C ARG A 79 -6.86 -4.21 7.23
N LYS A 80 -7.32 -2.96 7.24
CA LYS A 80 -8.00 -2.34 6.12
C LYS A 80 -7.03 -1.57 5.25
N CYS A 81 -7.37 -1.33 3.99
CA CYS A 81 -6.52 -0.56 3.08
C CYS A 81 -7.31 0.47 2.26
N ILE A 82 -6.80 1.69 2.19
CA ILE A 82 -7.15 2.66 1.16
C ILE A 82 -5.98 2.72 0.19
N GLY A 83 -6.23 2.44 -1.09
CA GLY A 83 -5.19 2.39 -2.10
C GLY A 83 -5.54 3.27 -3.31
N MET A 84 -4.63 4.10 -3.77
CA MET A 84 -4.83 4.86 -5.00
C MET A 84 -3.66 4.70 -5.95
N ASP A 85 -3.95 4.78 -7.24
CA ASP A 85 -2.95 4.77 -8.30
C ASP A 85 -3.46 5.56 -9.52
N ILE A 86 -2.56 6.17 -10.26
CA ILE A 86 -2.90 6.92 -11.48
C ILE A 86 -3.01 6.02 -12.71
N ASN A 87 -2.56 4.77 -12.63
CA ASN A 87 -2.56 3.83 -13.75
C ASN A 87 -3.83 2.96 -13.74
N PRO A 88 -4.84 3.23 -14.60
CA PRO A 88 -6.07 2.44 -14.61
C PRO A 88 -5.84 0.97 -14.94
N LYS A 89 -4.81 0.64 -15.75
CA LYS A 89 -4.52 -0.75 -16.12
C LYS A 89 -4.03 -1.58 -14.93
N ILE A 90 -3.23 -0.97 -14.03
CA ILE A 90 -2.78 -1.70 -12.85
C ILE A 90 -3.92 -1.88 -11.85
N LEU A 91 -4.83 -0.91 -11.76
CA LEU A 91 -6.04 -1.02 -10.94
C LEU A 91 -7.00 -2.11 -11.43
N GLU A 92 -7.17 -2.26 -12.76
CA GLU A 92 -7.89 -3.39 -13.35
C GLU A 92 -7.25 -4.73 -12.99
N TYR A 93 -5.91 -4.80 -13.03
CA TYR A 93 -5.19 -5.98 -12.58
C TYR A 93 -5.45 -6.27 -11.09
N VAL A 94 -5.28 -5.28 -10.21
CA VAL A 94 -5.53 -5.43 -8.76
C VAL A 94 -6.97 -5.90 -8.53
N LYS A 95 -7.94 -5.29 -9.19
CA LYS A 95 -9.35 -5.72 -9.13
C LYS A 95 -9.53 -7.19 -9.52
N SER A 96 -8.92 -7.64 -10.62
CA SER A 96 -8.98 -9.05 -11.03
C SER A 96 -8.39 -10.03 -10.01
N GLN A 97 -7.43 -9.58 -9.17
CA GLN A 97 -6.87 -10.39 -8.09
C GLN A 97 -7.72 -10.35 -6.81
N MET A 98 -8.59 -9.34 -6.68
CA MET A 98 -9.51 -9.17 -5.54
C MET A 98 -10.89 -9.77 -5.78
N ASP A 99 -11.33 -9.93 -7.03
CA ASP A 99 -12.68 -10.38 -7.44
C ASP A 99 -13.06 -11.83 -7.00
N GLY A 100 -12.19 -12.53 -6.25
CA GLY A 100 -12.50 -13.80 -5.59
C GLY A 100 -12.96 -13.70 -4.14
N GLU A 101 -12.87 -12.52 -3.50
CA GLU A 101 -13.15 -12.33 -2.07
C GLU A 101 -14.18 -11.21 -1.88
N SER A 102 -15.45 -11.59 -1.71
CA SER A 102 -16.55 -10.66 -1.43
C SER A 102 -16.41 -10.01 -0.05
N CYS A 103 -15.56 -8.98 0.10
CA CYS A 103 -15.55 -8.14 1.29
C CYS A 103 -15.20 -6.68 0.98
N SER A 104 -16.21 -5.96 0.47
CA SER A 104 -16.23 -4.49 0.33
C SER A 104 -15.87 -3.73 1.61
N SER A 105 -15.97 -4.36 2.79
CA SER A 105 -15.70 -3.72 4.09
C SER A 105 -14.23 -3.64 4.51
N THR A 106 -13.31 -4.24 3.74
CA THR A 106 -11.88 -4.34 4.13
C THR A 106 -10.94 -3.48 3.30
N TYR A 107 -11.37 -3.00 2.14
CA TYR A 107 -10.54 -2.14 1.31
C TYR A 107 -11.37 -1.19 0.45
N TYR A 108 -10.77 -0.06 0.11
CA TYR A 108 -11.25 0.87 -0.89
C TYR A 108 -10.07 1.23 -1.78
N PHE A 109 -10.16 1.02 -3.08
CA PHE A 109 -9.10 1.44 -4.00
C PHE A 109 -9.64 1.87 -5.36
N GLY A 110 -8.87 2.69 -6.07
CA GLY A 110 -9.30 3.24 -7.34
C GLY A 110 -8.32 4.23 -7.93
N PHE A 111 -8.76 4.83 -9.03
CA PHE A 111 -8.01 5.86 -9.73
C PHE A 111 -8.00 7.15 -8.91
N CYS A 112 -6.81 7.71 -8.70
CA CYS A 112 -6.65 9.06 -8.17
C CYS A 112 -5.37 9.66 -8.77
N ASP A 113 -5.45 10.93 -9.11
CA ASP A 113 -4.26 11.74 -9.34
C ASP A 113 -3.77 12.26 -7.99
N ASN A 114 -2.68 11.67 -7.49
CA ASN A 114 -2.13 12.03 -6.19
C ASN A 114 -1.34 13.35 -6.21
N THR A 115 -1.22 14.00 -7.37
CA THR A 115 -0.64 15.35 -7.52
C THR A 115 -1.68 16.46 -7.39
N ASP A 116 -2.97 16.12 -7.52
CA ASP A 116 -4.08 17.05 -7.32
C ASP A 116 -4.69 16.88 -5.92
N SER A 117 -4.52 17.89 -5.07
CA SER A 117 -5.06 17.88 -3.70
C SER A 117 -6.56 17.69 -3.66
N SER A 118 -7.31 18.23 -4.63
CA SER A 118 -8.78 18.12 -4.65
C SER A 118 -9.21 16.68 -4.93
N SER A 119 -8.54 16.02 -5.87
CA SER A 119 -8.73 14.60 -6.16
C SER A 119 -8.40 13.72 -4.95
N VAL A 120 -7.29 14.00 -4.24
CA VAL A 120 -6.91 13.28 -3.02
C VAL A 120 -7.95 13.46 -1.92
N ASP A 121 -8.41 14.68 -1.67
CA ASP A 121 -9.40 14.98 -0.62
C ASP A 121 -10.72 14.22 -0.87
N CYS A 122 -11.22 14.27 -2.11
CA CYS A 122 -12.43 13.55 -2.51
C CYS A 122 -12.28 12.03 -2.33
N PHE A 123 -11.18 11.47 -2.86
CA PHE A 123 -10.90 10.03 -2.78
C PHE A 123 -10.76 9.56 -1.32
N MET A 124 -10.08 10.34 -0.49
CA MET A 124 -9.91 10.03 0.93
C MET A 124 -11.24 10.09 1.69
N GLN A 125 -12.10 11.07 1.37
CA GLN A 125 -13.44 11.15 1.96
C GLN A 125 -14.25 9.89 1.63
N GLU A 126 -14.34 9.52 0.36
CA GLU A 126 -15.07 8.33 -0.08
C GLU A 126 -14.51 7.04 0.54
N GLY A 127 -13.18 6.89 0.56
CA GLY A 127 -12.53 5.72 1.13
C GLY A 127 -12.73 5.59 2.64
N LEU A 128 -12.68 6.70 3.38
CA LEU A 128 -12.95 6.71 4.82
C LEU A 128 -14.42 6.42 5.13
N GLU A 129 -15.34 6.99 4.36
CA GLU A 129 -16.78 6.72 4.46
C GLU A 129 -17.10 5.25 4.16
N SER A 130 -16.54 4.70 3.07
CA SER A 130 -16.69 3.29 2.67
C SER A 130 -16.21 2.33 3.76
N LEU A 131 -15.10 2.65 4.43
CA LEU A 131 -14.53 1.82 5.48
C LEU A 131 -15.05 2.13 6.89
N GLY A 132 -15.96 3.11 7.03
CA GLY A 132 -16.57 3.52 8.30
C GLY A 132 -15.56 4.09 9.30
N SER A 133 -14.57 4.85 8.83
CA SER A 133 -13.51 5.46 9.65
C SER A 133 -13.44 6.97 9.45
N LYS A 134 -12.67 7.64 10.31
CA LYS A 134 -12.38 9.09 10.22
C LYS A 134 -10.91 9.38 9.95
N SER A 135 -10.05 8.37 10.01
CA SER A 135 -8.62 8.53 9.80
C SER A 135 -7.97 7.21 9.38
N VAL A 136 -6.79 7.34 8.80
CA VAL A 136 -5.85 6.25 8.55
C VAL A 136 -4.80 6.22 9.65
N GLN A 137 -4.24 5.04 9.94
CA GLN A 137 -3.27 4.87 11.02
C GLN A 137 -1.83 4.83 10.50
N PHE A 138 -1.64 4.38 9.27
CA PHE A 138 -0.32 4.27 8.66
C PHE A 138 -0.39 4.64 7.19
N ILE A 139 0.64 5.36 6.71
CA ILE A 139 0.80 5.70 5.31
C ILE A 139 2.08 5.04 4.82
N ILE A 140 1.98 4.29 3.73
CA ILE A 140 3.13 3.72 3.02
C ILE A 140 3.14 4.31 1.61
N LEU A 141 4.28 4.80 1.17
CA LEU A 141 4.43 5.39 -0.16
C LEU A 141 5.62 4.72 -0.84
N HIS A 142 5.43 4.36 -2.10
CA HIS A 142 6.48 3.85 -2.96
C HIS A 142 6.41 4.56 -4.33
N PRO A 143 6.71 5.88 -4.36
CA PRO A 143 6.62 6.67 -5.58
C PRO A 143 7.61 6.19 -6.65
N PRO A 144 7.40 6.56 -7.92
CA PRO A 144 8.37 6.30 -8.98
C PRO A 144 9.70 7.00 -8.69
N TYR A 145 10.78 6.38 -9.15
CA TYR A 145 12.12 6.98 -9.12
C TYR A 145 12.34 7.79 -10.40
N MET A 146 11.84 9.03 -10.41
CA MET A 146 11.95 9.95 -11.55
C MET A 146 11.53 9.26 -12.86
N ASP A 147 12.26 9.44 -13.96
CA ASP A 147 11.94 8.93 -15.29
C ASP A 147 12.59 7.56 -15.61
N ILE A 148 13.12 6.84 -14.62
CA ILE A 148 13.79 5.54 -14.81
C ILE A 148 12.82 4.51 -15.42
N ILE A 149 11.58 4.47 -14.95
CA ILE A 149 10.52 3.59 -15.46
C ILE A 149 9.23 4.39 -15.58
N ARG A 150 8.66 4.43 -16.78
CA ARG A 150 7.35 5.04 -17.03
C ARG A 150 6.23 4.04 -16.79
N PHE A 151 5.32 4.36 -15.88
CA PHE A 151 4.28 3.42 -15.44
C PHE A 151 2.97 3.56 -16.22
N SER A 152 2.64 4.76 -16.68
CA SER A 152 1.42 5.04 -17.45
C SER A 152 1.64 6.05 -18.57
N LYS A 153 0.58 6.30 -19.34
CA LYS A 153 0.53 7.38 -20.35
C LYS A 153 -0.12 8.67 -19.81
N ASN A 154 -0.52 8.68 -18.54
CA ASN A 154 -1.12 9.87 -17.93
C ASN A 154 -0.04 10.95 -17.79
N ALA A 155 -0.34 12.19 -18.17
CA ALA A 155 0.61 13.29 -18.08
C ALA A 155 0.99 13.65 -16.63
N ASN A 156 0.09 13.38 -15.68
CA ASN A 156 0.31 13.67 -14.26
C ASN A 156 0.99 12.51 -13.51
N ASP A 157 1.39 11.45 -14.23
CA ASP A 157 2.20 10.39 -13.64
C ASP A 157 3.60 10.91 -13.38
N LEU A 158 4.00 10.95 -12.11
CA LEU A 158 5.29 11.47 -11.65
C LEU A 158 6.49 10.77 -12.31
N SER A 159 6.31 9.59 -12.91
CA SER A 159 7.35 8.93 -13.70
C SER A 159 7.67 9.58 -15.04
N HIS A 160 6.97 10.66 -15.42
CA HIS A 160 7.33 11.49 -16.57
C HIS A 160 8.21 12.68 -16.21
N LEU A 161 8.48 12.93 -14.92
CA LEU A 161 9.37 14.01 -14.51
C LEU A 161 10.81 13.66 -14.85
N ASP A 162 11.37 14.33 -15.86
CA ASP A 162 12.75 14.18 -16.34
C ASP A 162 13.68 15.30 -15.82
N ASN A 163 13.14 16.25 -15.07
CA ASN A 163 13.88 17.35 -14.44
C ASN A 163 14.01 17.11 -12.93
N LEU A 164 15.25 17.12 -12.42
CA LEU A 164 15.52 16.90 -11.01
C LEU A 164 14.93 18.00 -10.10
N THR A 165 14.85 19.23 -10.60
CA THR A 165 14.32 20.37 -9.85
C THR A 165 12.82 20.25 -9.63
N ASP A 166 12.10 19.72 -10.63
CA ASP A 166 10.65 19.51 -10.54
C ASP A 166 10.31 18.25 -9.72
N PHE A 167 11.26 17.32 -9.57
CA PHE A 167 11.09 16.07 -8.84
C PHE A 167 11.37 16.16 -7.33
N ILE A 168 12.22 17.10 -6.88
CA ILE A 168 12.60 17.30 -5.46
C ILE A 168 11.70 18.33 -4.78
#